data_AF-T1CP04-F1
#
_entry.id   AF-T1CP04-F1
#
_cell.length_a   1.000
_cell.length_b   1.000
_cell.length_c   1.000
_cell.angle_alpha   90.00
_cell.angle_beta   90.00
_cell.angle_gamma   90.00
#
_symmetry.space_group_name_H-M   'P 1'
#
loop_
_entity.id
_entity.type
_entity.pdbx_description
1 polymer ?
#
loop_
_entity_poly.entity_id
_entity_poly.type
_entity_poly.pdbx_seq_one_letter_code
_entity_poly.pdbx_strand_id
1 'polypeptide(L)' 'MANRCRREQALLESAQNIIFQFPVYWFSCPPLLRKYFDDVFTHGWAYGSKGGKLKGKRICRTGARDGRI' A
#
# COMPACT_ATOMS: atom_id res chain seq x y z
N MET A 1 2.33 -6.56 17.08
CA MET A 1 1.88 -6.16 15.73
C MET A 1 1.54 -4.67 15.61
N ALA A 2 0.83 -4.07 16.58
CA ALA A 2 0.38 -2.66 16.54
C ALA A 2 1.48 -1.58 16.37
N ASN A 3 2.72 -1.88 16.79
CA ASN A 3 3.83 -0.93 16.71
C ASN A 3 4.35 -0.72 15.27
N ARG A 4 4.15 -1.72 14.38
CA ARG A 4 4.54 -1.63 12.97
C ARG A 4 3.55 -0.78 12.17
N CYS A 5 2.25 -0.98 12.37
CA CYS A 5 1.20 -0.27 11.65
C CYS A 5 1.32 1.26 11.82
N ARG A 6 1.48 1.74 13.05
CA ARG A 6 1.63 3.19 13.33
C ARG A 6 2.85 3.81 12.66
N ARG A 7 3.97 3.08 12.64
CA ARG A 7 5.22 3.55 12.03
C ARG A 7 5.11 3.64 10.51
N GLU A 8 4.50 2.64 9.87
CA GLU A 8 4.23 2.62 8.43
C GLU A 8 3.23 3.73 8.03
N GLN A 9 2.18 3.93 8.82
CA GLN A 9 1.22 5.01 8.62
C GLN A 9 1.90 6.39 8.66
N ALA A 10 2.80 6.63 9.63
CA ALA A 10 3.56 7.87 9.71
C ALA A 10 4.47 8.11 8.48
N LEU A 11 5.12 7.05 7.98
CA LEU A 11 5.90 7.11 6.74
C LEU A 11 5.02 7.46 5.54
N LEU A 12 3.87 6.80 5.40
CA LEU A 12 2.90 7.07 4.33
C LEU A 12 2.30 8.49 4.42
N GLU A 13 2.14 9.05 5.62
CA GLU A 13 1.72 10.44 5.80
C GLU A 13 2.77 11.42 5.30
N SER A 14 4.06 11.19 5.60
CA SER A 14 5.17 12.02 5.12
C SER A 14 5.44 11.90 3.61
N ALA A 15 5.13 10.75 3.00
CA ALA A 15 5.40 10.49 1.59
C ALA A 15 4.28 11.02 0.69
N GLN A 16 4.60 11.85 -0.31
CA GLN A 16 3.61 12.31 -1.31
C GLN A 16 3.45 11.33 -2.49
N ASN A 17 4.53 10.64 -2.86
CA ASN A 17 4.56 9.64 -3.92
C ASN A 17 4.85 8.28 -3.28
N ILE A 18 3.96 7.32 -3.50
CA ILE A 18 4.08 5.97 -2.95
C ILE A 18 4.20 5.02 -4.14
N ILE A 19 5.36 4.36 -4.26
CA ILE A 19 5.63 3.39 -5.32
C ILE A 19 5.64 2.00 -4.70
N PHE A 20 4.69 1.16 -5.09
CA PHE A 20 4.69 -0.26 -4.74
C PHE A 20 5.37 -1.04 -5.86
N GLN A 21 6.58 -1.54 -5.59
CA GLN A 21 7.33 -2.38 -6.50
C GLN A 21 7.17 -3.84 -6.09
N PHE A 22 6.56 -4.63 -6.97
CA PHE A 22 6.46 -6.07 -6.80
C PHE A 22 6.37 -6.78 -8.15
N PRO A 23 6.91 -8.01 -8.26
CA PRO A 23 6.66 -8.84 -9.43
C PRO A 23 5.16 -9.17 -9.48
N VAL A 24 4.56 -8.94 -10.64
CA VAL A 24 3.14 -9.26 -10.84
C VAL A 24 3.05 -10.73 -11.21
N TYR A 25 2.57 -11.55 -10.28
CA TYR A 25 2.22 -12.94 -10.55
C TYR A 25 0.72 -13.04 -10.80
N TRP A 26 0.32 -13.62 -11.94
CA TRP A 26 -1.08 -13.94 -12.26
C TRP A 26 -2.06 -12.77 -12.06
N PHE A 27 -1.68 -11.58 -12.52
CA PHE A 27 -2.46 -10.33 -12.36
C PHE A 27 -2.74 -9.91 -10.90
N SER A 28 -2.17 -10.60 -9.91
CA SER A 28 -2.41 -10.37 -8.50
C SER A 28 -1.20 -9.75 -7.80
N CYS A 29 -1.43 -9.21 -6.60
CA CYS A 29 -0.38 -8.81 -5.68
C CYS A 29 0.09 -10.01 -4.84
N PRO A 30 1.37 -10.08 -4.44
CA PRO A 30 1.84 -11.14 -3.58
C PRO A 30 1.07 -11.13 -2.25
N PRO A 31 0.83 -12.31 -1.63
CA PRO A 31 0.01 -12.44 -0.42
C PRO A 31 0.54 -11.61 0.75
N LEU A 32 1.87 -11.39 0.81
CA LEU A 32 2.49 -10.51 1.79
C LEU A 32 2.06 -9.04 1.64
N LEU A 33 1.94 -8.56 0.40
CA LEU A 33 1.51 -7.19 0.13
C LEU A 33 0.02 -7.03 0.38
N ARG A 34 -0.79 -8.05 0.06
CA ARG A 34 -2.21 -8.11 0.45
C ARG A 34 -2.37 -7.93 1.97
N LYS A 35 -1.63 -8.74 2.75
CA LYS A 35 -1.62 -8.65 4.21
C LYS A 35 -1.14 -7.30 4.73
N TYR A 36 -0.14 -6.69 4.09
CA TYR A 36 0.30 -5.34 4.43
C TYR A 36 -0.83 -4.32 4.26
N PHE A 37 -1.60 -4.39 3.17
CA PHE A 37 -2.76 -3.52 3.00
C PHE A 37 -3.80 -3.76 4.09
N ASP A 38 -4.14 -5.02 4.40
CA ASP A 38 -5.11 -5.34 5.44
C ASP A 38 -4.67 -4.83 6.84
N ASP A 39 -3.37 -4.90 7.16
CA ASP A 39 -2.81 -4.47 8.45
C ASP A 39 -2.60 -2.95 8.56
N VAL A 40 -2.27 -2.26 7.46
CA VAL A 40 -1.90 -0.83 7.45
C VAL A 40 -3.08 0.07 7.09
N PHE A 41 -3.97 -0.38 6.20
CA PHE A 41 -5.13 0.38 5.77
C PHE A 41 -6.29 0.10 6.72
N THR A 42 -6.21 0.69 7.91
CA THR A 42 -7.25 0.50 8.94
C THR A 42 -8.41 1.47 8.77
N HIS A 43 -9.60 1.05 9.22
CA HIS A 43 -10.78 1.89 9.27
C HIS A 43 -10.54 3.11 10.18
N GLY A 44 -10.85 4.31 9.67
CA GLY A 44 -10.59 5.59 10.34
C GLY A 44 -9.29 6.30 9.92
N TRP A 45 -8.37 5.62 9.23
CA TRP A 45 -7.13 6.22 8.71
C TRP A 45 -7.11 6.25 7.17
N ALA A 46 -7.18 5.08 6.54
CA ALA A 46 -7.16 4.96 5.08
C ALA A 46 -8.55 5.22 4.47
N TYR A 47 -9.61 4.73 5.11
CA TYR A 47 -11.00 4.85 4.66
C TYR A 47 -11.95 4.94 5.87
N GLY A 48 -13.11 5.57 5.70
CA GLY A 48 -14.11 5.81 6.76
C GLY A 48 -14.41 7.31 6.96
N SER A 49 -15.21 7.65 7.97
CA SER A 49 -15.80 8.99 8.16
C SER A 49 -14.77 10.12 8.37
N LYS A 50 -13.57 9.80 8.87
CA LYS A 50 -12.40 10.71 8.96
C LYS A 50 -11.21 10.24 8.11
N GLY A 51 -11.39 9.17 7.33
CA GLY A 51 -10.32 8.52 6.57
C GLY A 51 -10.15 9.16 5.19
N GLY A 52 -9.05 9.87 5.01
CA GLY A 52 -8.72 10.54 3.75
C GLY A 52 -7.23 10.86 3.60
N LYS A 53 -6.37 10.32 4.47
CA LYS A 53 -4.92 10.63 4.51
C LYS A 53 -4.18 10.21 3.24
N LEU A 54 -4.73 9.25 2.49
CA LEU A 54 -4.20 8.78 1.20
C LEU A 54 -4.85 9.47 -0.01
N LYS A 55 -5.87 10.30 0.20
CA LYS A 55 -6.62 10.98 -0.87
C LYS A 55 -5.76 12.11 -1.44
N GLY A 56 -5.36 11.99 -2.70
CA GLY A 56 -4.48 12.94 -3.39
C GLY A 56 -3.00 12.55 -3.47
N LYS A 57 -2.59 11.45 -2.82
CA LYS A 57 -1.23 10.91 -3.00
C LYS A 57 -1.14 10.11 -4.30
N ARG A 58 -0.04 10.28 -5.02
CA ARG A 58 0.21 9.51 -6.26
C ARG A 58 0.65 8.11 -5.88
N ILE A 59 -0.23 7.14 -6.06
CA ILE A 59 0.07 5.73 -5.87
C ILE A 59 0.39 5.13 -7.22
N CYS A 60 1.64 4.69 -7.39
CA CYS A 60 2.09 4.00 -8.60
C CYS A 60 2.43 2.55 -8.27
N ARG A 61 1.84 1.62 -9.01
CA ARG A 61 2.25 0.22 -8.99
C ARG A 61 3.24 0.02 -10.12
N THR A 62 4.49 -0.29 -9.79
CA THR A 62 5.45 -0.76 -10.78
C THR A 62 5.48 -2.28 -10.73
N GLY A 63 5.08 -2.90 -11.85
CA GLY A 63 5.03 -4.34 -12.00
C GLY A 63 6.06 -4.77 -13.04
N ALA A 64 7.08 -5.51 -12.63
CA ALA A 64 7.87 -6.28 -13.58
C ALA A 64 6.97 -7.37 -14.14
N ARG A 65 6.69 -7.31 -15.45
CA ARG A 65 6.11 -8.45 -16.18
C ARG A 65 7.22 -9.48 -16.31
N ASP A 66 6.99 -10.68 -15.79
CA ASP A 66 7.86 -11.82 -16.06
C ASP A 66 7.94 -12.01 -17.58
N GLY A 67 9.15 -11.87 -18.12
CA GLY A 67 9.41 -11.71 -19.55
C GLY A 67 9.25 -13.00 -20.34
N ARG A 68 8.02 -13.35 -20.69
CA ARG A 68 7.72 -14.34 -21.74
C ARG A 68 6.93 -13.69 -22.87
N ILE A 69 7.66 -13.31 -23.92
CA ILE A 69 7.17 -13.28 -25.31
C ILE A 69 7.97 -14.30 -26.11
#